data_AF-A0A399GDK2-F1
#
_entry.id   AF-A0A399GDK2-F1
#
_cell.length_a   1.000
_cell.length_b   1.000
_cell.length_c   1.000
_cell.angle_alpha   90.00
_cell.angle_beta   90.00
_cell.angle_gamma   90.00
#
_symmetry.space_group_name_H-M   'P 1'
#
loop_
_entity.id
_entity.type
_entity.pdbx_description
1 polymer ?
#
loop_
_entity_poly.entity_id
_entity_poly.type
_entity_poly.pdbx_seq_one_letter_code
_entity_poly.pdbx_strand_id
1 'polypeptide(L)'
;MYIKDLSTVNIRCNNKGTLGTGVSGTIAAGAKLKTHWKQWTHRPTSLLVYMAKCPGSCDSFDGAGKVWFKIFEQGLISGTENAGIWAGDAILDTLYATVTIPATLAAGNYLIRHELIAVHQANNPQFYPECAQFTVTGSGTASPPSSALVSFPGAYTGTEPGIAFNIDSPEAMKATTYPIPGPAVWDGTGNAPAPASSAAPTAQPATPTTLITSTAAAPTASAAPICEVAKYAQCGGMTYSGCTNCASGSTCKANGDYYSQCV
;
A
#
# COMPACT_ATOMS: atom_id res chain seq x y z
N MET A 1 -4.80 -21.46 7.92
CA MET A 1 -3.68 -21.70 8.87
C MET A 1 -2.71 -20.57 8.68
N TYR A 2 -2.31 -19.87 9.75
CA TYR A 2 -1.39 -18.75 9.66
C TYR A 2 0.06 -19.19 9.85
N ILE A 3 1.00 -18.36 9.40
CA ILE A 3 2.42 -18.55 9.58
C ILE A 3 2.87 -17.77 10.82
N LYS A 4 3.47 -18.48 11.78
CA LYS A 4 4.03 -17.86 13.00
C LYS A 4 5.53 -17.61 12.88
N ASP A 5 6.25 -18.51 12.21
CA ASP A 5 7.70 -18.44 12.08
C ASP A 5 8.11 -17.76 10.77
N LEU A 6 8.53 -16.50 10.90
CA LEU A 6 8.94 -15.62 9.80
C LEU A 6 10.29 -15.99 9.18
N SER A 7 11.04 -16.90 9.81
CA SER A 7 12.33 -17.37 9.30
C SER A 7 12.19 -18.53 8.31
N THR A 8 11.02 -19.15 8.22
CA THR A 8 10.78 -20.33 7.37
C THR A 8 10.32 -19.94 5.96
N VAL A 9 10.51 -20.85 5.01
CA VAL A 9 9.99 -20.69 3.62
C VAL A 9 8.46 -20.51 3.57
N ASN A 10 7.73 -20.97 4.59
CA ASN A 10 6.27 -20.91 4.60
C ASN A 10 5.72 -19.47 4.60
N ILE A 11 6.48 -18.48 5.08
CA ILE A 11 6.07 -17.06 5.01
C ILE A 11 5.98 -16.53 3.57
N ARG A 12 6.59 -17.23 2.60
CA ARG A 12 6.56 -16.85 1.18
C ARG A 12 5.19 -17.05 0.56
N CYS A 13 4.71 -18.31 0.55
CA CYS A 13 3.50 -18.72 -0.19
C CYS A 13 2.63 -19.72 0.61
N ASN A 14 2.64 -19.63 1.94
CA ASN A 14 2.03 -20.58 2.87
C ASN A 14 2.72 -21.96 2.90
N ASN A 15 2.23 -22.82 3.78
CA ASN A 15 2.65 -24.20 3.93
C ASN A 15 2.51 -24.97 2.61
N LYS A 16 3.59 -25.65 2.22
CA LYS A 16 3.66 -26.43 0.95
C LYS A 16 3.45 -25.57 -0.31
N GLY A 17 3.66 -24.26 -0.24
CA GLY A 17 3.56 -23.35 -1.38
C GLY A 17 4.87 -23.10 -2.14
N THR A 18 5.88 -23.96 -1.96
CA THR A 18 7.24 -23.70 -2.49
C THR A 18 7.32 -23.68 -4.01
N LEU A 19 6.54 -24.49 -4.72
CA LEU A 19 6.55 -24.56 -6.18
C LEU A 19 5.13 -24.43 -6.74
N GLY A 20 5.05 -24.11 -8.02
CA GLY A 20 3.79 -23.96 -8.73
C GLY A 20 3.01 -25.27 -8.86
N THR A 21 1.73 -25.12 -9.23
CA THR A 21 0.80 -26.24 -9.45
C THR A 21 0.55 -26.52 -10.93
N GLY A 22 1.31 -25.90 -11.83
CA GLY A 22 1.10 -25.91 -13.28
C GLY A 22 0.03 -24.94 -13.78
N VAL A 23 -0.73 -24.30 -12.88
CA VAL A 23 -1.82 -23.37 -13.25
C VAL A 23 -1.30 -21.93 -13.26
N SER A 24 -1.55 -21.21 -14.36
CA SER A 24 -1.22 -19.79 -14.50
C SER A 24 -2.39 -19.01 -15.10
N GLY A 25 -2.61 -17.80 -14.60
CA GLY A 25 -3.53 -16.83 -15.20
C GLY A 25 -2.83 -15.92 -16.19
N THR A 26 -3.60 -15.07 -16.88
CA THR A 26 -3.07 -13.97 -17.69
C THR A 26 -3.71 -12.67 -17.23
N ILE A 27 -2.92 -11.60 -17.11
CA ILE A 27 -3.39 -10.29 -16.68
C ILE A 27 -2.63 -9.18 -17.39
N ALA A 28 -3.31 -8.13 -17.85
CA ALA A 28 -2.61 -6.99 -18.43
C ALA A 28 -2.00 -6.10 -17.33
N ALA A 29 -0.84 -5.50 -17.60
CA ALA A 29 -0.36 -4.37 -16.80
C ALA A 29 -1.44 -3.28 -16.78
N GLY A 30 -1.71 -2.69 -15.61
CA GLY A 30 -2.78 -1.72 -15.40
C GLY A 30 -4.16 -2.32 -15.15
N ALA A 31 -4.32 -3.64 -15.32
CA ALA A 31 -5.58 -4.30 -15.02
C ALA A 31 -5.80 -4.45 -13.52
N LYS A 32 -7.08 -4.57 -13.14
CA LYS A 32 -7.52 -4.85 -11.78
C LYS A 32 -7.52 -6.36 -11.53
N LEU A 33 -6.75 -6.80 -10.54
CA LEU A 33 -6.77 -8.16 -10.00
C LEU A 33 -7.73 -8.21 -8.81
N LYS A 34 -8.76 -9.06 -8.90
CA LYS A 34 -9.71 -9.29 -7.82
C LYS A 34 -9.37 -10.58 -7.10
N THR A 35 -9.04 -10.48 -5.81
CA THR A 35 -8.77 -11.62 -4.95
C THR A 35 -9.99 -11.93 -4.11
N HIS A 36 -10.26 -13.22 -3.91
CA HIS A 36 -11.44 -13.73 -3.19
C HIS A 36 -11.00 -14.61 -2.03
N TRP A 37 -11.53 -14.35 -0.85
CA TRP A 37 -11.38 -15.22 0.30
C TRP A 37 -12.66 -16.00 0.49
N LYS A 38 -12.58 -17.34 0.60
CA LYS A 38 -13.78 -18.14 0.90
C LYS A 38 -14.44 -17.70 2.22
N GLN A 39 -13.63 -17.27 3.17
CA GLN A 39 -14.03 -16.74 4.47
C GLN A 39 -12.91 -15.86 5.01
N TRP A 40 -13.27 -14.80 5.75
CA TRP A 40 -12.34 -14.02 6.55
C TRP A 40 -13.00 -13.66 7.89
N THR A 41 -12.25 -13.75 8.99
CA THR A 41 -12.81 -13.63 10.36
C THR A 41 -12.04 -12.71 11.29
N HIS A 42 -10.91 -12.15 10.86
CA HIS A 42 -10.02 -11.41 11.76
C HIS A 42 -10.05 -9.91 11.48
N ARG A 43 -10.16 -9.12 12.56
CA ARG A 43 -10.09 -7.65 12.56
C ARG A 43 -9.40 -7.21 13.86
N PRO A 44 -8.48 -6.24 13.83
CA PRO A 44 -7.96 -5.52 12.67
C PRO A 44 -6.99 -6.33 11.80
N THR A 45 -6.88 -5.95 10.52
CA THR A 45 -6.02 -6.64 9.54
C THR A 45 -5.57 -5.72 8.42
N SER A 46 -4.29 -5.80 8.05
CA SER A 46 -3.72 -5.16 6.87
C SER A 46 -3.69 -6.10 5.67
N LEU A 47 -3.84 -5.56 4.46
CA LEU A 47 -3.63 -6.25 3.19
C LEU A 47 -2.36 -5.72 2.53
N LEU A 48 -1.47 -6.62 2.13
CA LEU A 48 -0.28 -6.31 1.36
C LEU A 48 -0.26 -7.20 0.11
N VAL A 49 0.14 -6.64 -1.03
CA VAL A 49 0.31 -7.41 -2.26
C VAL A 49 1.68 -7.16 -2.84
N TYR A 50 2.37 -8.26 -3.14
CA TYR A 50 3.69 -8.29 -3.71
C TYR A 50 3.68 -9.00 -5.06
N MET A 51 4.67 -8.69 -5.88
CA MET A 51 4.96 -9.44 -7.10
C MET A 51 6.44 -9.82 -7.12
N ALA A 52 6.77 -10.91 -7.82
CA ALA A 52 8.14 -11.31 -8.12
C ALA A 52 8.23 -11.79 -9.57
N LYS A 53 9.19 -11.27 -10.34
CA LYS A 53 9.38 -11.71 -11.73
C LYS A 53 10.05 -13.08 -11.74
N CYS A 54 9.44 -14.03 -12.43
CA CYS A 54 10.01 -15.36 -12.62
C CYS A 54 11.14 -15.27 -13.67
N PRO A 55 12.29 -15.93 -13.46
CA PRO A 55 13.39 -15.94 -14.43
C PRO A 55 13.03 -16.72 -15.72
N GLY A 56 11.99 -17.54 -15.65
CA GLY A 56 11.41 -18.28 -16.77
C GLY A 56 9.97 -18.67 -16.45
N SER A 57 9.67 -19.97 -16.42
CA SER A 57 8.40 -20.46 -15.88
C SER A 57 8.31 -20.16 -14.37
N CYS A 58 7.16 -19.72 -13.89
CA CYS A 58 6.93 -19.60 -12.46
C CYS A 58 6.76 -20.97 -11.79
N ASP A 59 6.42 -22.01 -12.56
CA ASP A 59 6.12 -23.33 -12.01
C ASP A 59 7.33 -23.97 -11.30
N SER A 60 8.52 -23.74 -11.87
CA SER A 60 9.80 -24.19 -11.34
C SER A 60 10.51 -23.14 -10.48
N PHE A 61 9.90 -21.98 -10.26
CA PHE A 61 10.52 -20.88 -9.52
C PHE A 61 9.96 -20.83 -8.11
N ASP A 62 10.82 -21.01 -7.12
CA ASP A 62 10.39 -21.05 -5.72
C ASP A 62 10.18 -19.65 -5.11
N GLY A 63 10.61 -18.57 -5.79
CA GLY A 63 10.52 -17.21 -5.27
C GLY A 63 11.59 -16.87 -4.22
N ALA A 64 12.71 -17.60 -4.14
CA ALA A 64 13.81 -17.29 -3.25
C ALA A 64 14.62 -16.05 -3.69
N GLY A 65 15.33 -15.46 -2.72
CA GLY A 65 16.17 -14.28 -2.92
C GLY A 65 15.40 -12.95 -2.83
N LYS A 66 16.11 -11.85 -3.07
CA LYS A 66 15.54 -10.50 -3.08
C LYS A 66 14.86 -10.23 -4.41
N VAL A 67 13.63 -10.74 -4.56
CA VAL A 67 12.87 -10.72 -5.82
C VAL A 67 11.48 -10.11 -5.68
N TRP A 68 11.01 -9.93 -4.44
CA TRP A 68 9.66 -9.46 -4.15
C TRP A 68 9.64 -7.94 -4.03
N PHE A 69 8.71 -7.29 -4.72
CA PHE A 69 8.39 -5.88 -4.57
C PHE A 69 6.93 -5.71 -4.23
N LYS A 70 6.62 -4.72 -3.40
CA LYS A 70 5.25 -4.42 -2.98
C LYS A 70 4.56 -3.57 -4.06
N ILE A 71 3.34 -3.93 -4.44
CA ILE A 71 2.53 -3.17 -5.42
C ILE A 71 1.29 -2.52 -4.78
N PHE A 72 0.94 -2.95 -3.57
CA PHE A 72 -0.22 -2.43 -2.84
C PHE A 72 -0.06 -2.69 -1.35
N GLU A 73 -0.54 -1.74 -0.55
CA GLU A 73 -0.83 -1.95 0.87
C GLU A 73 -2.05 -1.14 1.31
N GLN A 74 -2.76 -1.67 2.30
CA GLN A 74 -3.76 -0.95 3.07
C GLN A 74 -3.78 -1.50 4.49
N GLY A 75 -3.63 -0.63 5.47
CA GLY A 75 -3.73 -0.95 6.90
C GLY A 75 -4.97 -0.32 7.50
N LEU A 76 -4.77 0.49 8.54
CA LEU A 76 -5.78 1.36 9.11
C LEU A 76 -6.25 2.39 8.06
N ILE A 77 -7.57 2.48 7.84
CA ILE A 77 -8.23 3.40 6.90
C ILE A 77 -8.68 4.66 7.64
N SER A 78 -9.28 4.50 8.82
CA SER A 78 -9.81 5.62 9.62
C SER A 78 -10.01 5.22 11.08
N GLY A 79 -10.06 6.19 11.99
CA GLY A 79 -10.19 5.95 13.42
C GLY A 79 -8.84 5.67 14.08
N THR A 80 -8.86 5.06 15.27
CA THR A 80 -7.64 4.69 16.00
C THR A 80 -7.22 3.25 15.67
N GLU A 81 -5.98 2.88 15.92
CA GLU A 81 -5.53 1.50 15.66
C GLU A 81 -6.42 0.46 16.37
N ASN A 82 -6.82 0.72 17.62
CA ASN A 82 -7.63 -0.21 18.42
C ASN A 82 -9.14 -0.25 18.09
N ALA A 83 -9.69 0.78 17.45
CA ALA A 83 -11.14 0.94 17.26
C ALA A 83 -11.53 1.51 15.88
N GLY A 84 -10.59 1.48 14.94
CA GLY A 84 -10.75 2.00 13.59
C GLY A 84 -11.26 1.00 12.57
N ILE A 85 -11.40 1.48 11.35
CA ILE A 85 -11.72 0.68 10.16
C ILE A 85 -10.41 0.32 9.47
N TRP A 86 -10.21 -0.95 9.17
CA TRP A 86 -9.02 -1.50 8.56
C TRP A 86 -9.33 -2.13 7.20
N ALA A 87 -8.30 -2.43 6.41
CA ALA A 87 -8.44 -3.19 5.17
C ALA A 87 -9.22 -4.50 5.36
N GLY A 88 -8.97 -5.19 6.48
CA GLY A 88 -9.66 -6.43 6.85
C GLY A 88 -11.16 -6.29 7.06
N ASP A 89 -11.66 -5.11 7.45
CA ASP A 89 -13.10 -4.88 7.63
C ASP A 89 -13.83 -4.98 6.28
N ALA A 90 -13.34 -4.27 5.27
CA ALA A 90 -13.89 -4.31 3.91
C ALA A 90 -13.81 -5.73 3.30
N ILE A 91 -12.75 -6.48 3.59
CA ILE A 91 -12.58 -7.87 3.14
C ILE A 91 -13.54 -8.79 3.90
N LEU A 92 -13.78 -8.59 5.19
CA LEU A 92 -14.73 -9.41 5.93
C LEU A 92 -16.16 -9.19 5.40
N ASP A 93 -16.52 -7.97 5.04
CA ASP A 93 -17.87 -7.63 4.56
C ASP A 93 -18.15 -8.16 3.16
N THR A 94 -17.15 -8.14 2.27
CA THR A 94 -17.35 -8.48 0.85
C THR A 94 -16.69 -9.79 0.42
N LEU A 95 -15.74 -10.29 1.20
CA LEU A 95 -14.83 -11.39 0.85
C LEU A 95 -13.92 -11.12 -0.35
N TYR A 96 -13.81 -9.86 -0.80
CA TYR A 96 -12.99 -9.49 -1.94
C TYR A 96 -12.04 -8.34 -1.63
N ALA A 97 -10.92 -8.32 -2.34
CA ALA A 97 -10.05 -7.15 -2.49
C ALA A 97 -9.71 -6.97 -3.96
N THR A 98 -9.53 -5.73 -4.39
CA THR A 98 -9.14 -5.42 -5.77
C THR A 98 -7.89 -4.55 -5.75
N VAL A 99 -6.85 -5.00 -6.46
CA VAL A 99 -5.58 -4.29 -6.60
C VAL A 99 -5.27 -4.06 -8.08
N THR A 100 -4.60 -2.97 -8.40
CA THR A 100 -4.20 -2.67 -9.79
C THR A 100 -2.78 -3.13 -10.02
N ILE A 101 -2.54 -3.92 -11.07
CA ILE A 101 -1.20 -4.27 -11.51
C ILE A 101 -0.52 -2.99 -12.04
N PRO A 102 0.74 -2.66 -11.67
CA PRO A 102 1.37 -1.43 -12.14
C PRO A 102 1.34 -1.33 -13.67
N ALA A 103 0.83 -0.23 -14.21
CA ALA A 103 0.53 -0.08 -15.64
C ALA A 103 1.78 -0.12 -16.55
N THR A 104 2.91 0.26 -15.99
CA THR A 104 4.21 0.34 -16.64
C THR A 104 5.04 -0.93 -16.47
N LEU A 105 4.58 -1.91 -15.69
CA LEU A 105 5.31 -3.14 -15.38
C LEU A 105 5.69 -3.90 -16.66
N ALA A 106 6.94 -4.34 -16.71
CA ALA A 106 7.44 -5.18 -17.79
C ALA A 106 6.59 -6.46 -17.97
N ALA A 107 6.29 -6.81 -19.22
CA ALA A 107 5.60 -8.07 -19.50
C ALA A 107 6.42 -9.30 -19.09
N GLY A 108 5.75 -10.42 -18.83
CA GLY A 108 6.36 -11.73 -18.57
C GLY A 108 5.71 -12.48 -17.42
N ASN A 109 6.38 -13.50 -16.90
CA ASN A 109 5.82 -14.36 -15.86
C ASN A 109 6.13 -13.81 -14.47
N TYR A 110 5.12 -13.78 -13.60
CA TYR A 110 5.21 -13.27 -12.24
C TYR A 110 4.50 -14.20 -11.24
N LEU A 111 5.08 -14.33 -10.06
CA LEU A 111 4.35 -14.71 -8.86
C LEU A 111 3.67 -13.45 -8.30
N ILE A 112 2.42 -13.58 -7.87
CA ILE A 112 1.69 -12.56 -7.11
C ILE A 112 1.40 -13.14 -5.73
N ARG A 113 1.88 -12.47 -4.68
CA ARG A 113 1.71 -12.85 -3.28
C ARG A 113 0.75 -11.87 -2.62
N HIS A 114 -0.40 -12.35 -2.19
CA HIS A 114 -1.31 -11.60 -1.32
C HIS A 114 -1.03 -12.01 0.11
N GLU A 115 -1.08 -11.05 1.04
CA GLU A 115 -0.90 -11.32 2.44
C GLU A 115 -1.88 -10.51 3.29
N LEU A 116 -2.60 -11.21 4.15
CA LEU A 116 -3.29 -10.60 5.27
C LEU A 116 -2.43 -10.72 6.54
N ILE A 117 -2.26 -9.62 7.25
CA ILE A 117 -1.60 -9.60 8.57
C ILE A 117 -2.65 -9.18 9.59
N ALA A 118 -3.10 -10.14 10.38
CA ALA A 118 -4.06 -9.88 11.45
C ALA A 118 -3.34 -9.57 12.76
N VAL A 119 -3.72 -8.47 13.40
CA VAL A 119 -3.04 -7.93 14.60
C VAL A 119 -4.02 -7.70 15.76
N HIS A 120 -5.07 -8.51 15.81
CA HIS A 120 -6.12 -8.49 16.81
C HIS A 120 -5.71 -9.04 18.18
N GLN A 121 -4.49 -9.56 18.30
CA GLN A 121 -3.93 -10.02 19.57
C GLN A 121 -2.62 -9.30 19.82
N ALA A 122 -2.50 -8.69 21.00
CA ALA A 122 -1.30 -8.00 21.42
C ALA A 122 -0.05 -8.90 21.28
N ASN A 123 0.94 -8.40 20.54
CA ASN A 123 2.24 -9.04 20.29
C ASN A 123 2.15 -10.45 19.68
N ASN A 124 1.03 -10.80 19.05
CA ASN A 124 0.81 -12.09 18.42
C ASN A 124 0.24 -11.93 17.00
N PRO A 125 1.00 -11.33 16.07
CA PRO A 125 0.58 -11.15 14.68
C PRO A 125 0.38 -12.50 13.99
N GLN A 126 -0.60 -12.56 13.09
CA GLN A 126 -0.92 -13.75 12.30
C GLN A 126 -0.82 -13.43 10.80
N PHE A 127 0.04 -14.16 10.10
CA PHE A 127 0.34 -13.93 8.68
C PHE A 127 -0.36 -14.97 7.82
N TYR A 128 -1.09 -14.51 6.79
CA TYR A 128 -1.83 -15.33 5.85
C TYR A 128 -1.37 -14.99 4.42
N PRO A 129 -0.20 -15.51 3.98
CA PRO A 129 0.29 -15.30 2.63
C PRO A 129 -0.23 -16.39 1.67
N GLU A 130 -0.66 -16.01 0.48
CA GLU A 130 -1.00 -16.90 -0.62
C GLU A 130 -0.41 -16.41 -1.93
N CYS A 131 0.04 -17.34 -2.78
CA CYS A 131 0.65 -17.03 -4.07
C CYS A 131 -0.16 -17.57 -5.25
N ALA A 132 -0.09 -16.84 -6.36
CA ALA A 132 -0.63 -17.25 -7.65
C ALA A 132 0.36 -16.92 -8.78
N GLN A 133 0.26 -17.65 -9.88
CA GLN A 133 1.12 -17.46 -11.05
C GLN A 133 0.34 -16.72 -12.14
N PHE A 134 0.96 -15.70 -12.73
CA PHE A 134 0.37 -14.95 -13.82
C PHE A 134 1.40 -14.63 -14.90
N THR A 135 0.97 -14.71 -16.16
CA THR A 135 1.64 -14.03 -17.26
C THR A 135 1.09 -12.62 -17.38
N VAL A 136 1.92 -11.63 -17.08
CA VAL A 136 1.62 -10.21 -17.26
C VAL A 136 1.83 -9.83 -18.73
N THR A 137 0.80 -9.27 -19.36
CA THR A 137 0.82 -8.81 -20.75
C THR A 137 0.83 -7.28 -20.85
N GLY A 138 1.25 -6.75 -22.00
CA GLY A 138 1.31 -5.32 -22.27
C GLY A 138 2.67 -4.91 -22.85
N SER A 139 2.88 -3.61 -23.02
CA SER A 139 4.11 -3.03 -23.57
C SER A 139 4.94 -2.27 -22.53
N GLY A 140 4.60 -2.39 -21.25
CA GLY A 140 5.39 -1.83 -20.16
C GLY A 140 6.81 -2.39 -20.17
N THR A 141 7.76 -1.61 -19.64
CA THR A 141 9.18 -1.96 -19.55
C THR A 141 9.78 -1.69 -18.17
N ALA A 142 9.00 -1.07 -17.26
CA ALA A 142 9.48 -0.71 -15.94
C ALA A 142 9.68 -1.95 -15.07
N SER A 143 10.71 -1.90 -14.24
CA SER A 143 10.99 -2.88 -13.19
C SER A 143 11.33 -2.14 -11.90
N PRO A 144 11.00 -2.68 -10.73
CA PRO A 144 11.37 -2.08 -9.46
C PRO A 144 12.90 -1.99 -9.33
N PRO A 145 13.45 -0.93 -8.71
CA PRO A 145 14.87 -0.88 -8.40
C PRO A 145 15.23 -1.96 -7.37
N SER A 146 16.49 -2.39 -7.33
CA SER A 146 16.97 -3.40 -6.37
C SER A 146 16.75 -3.00 -4.91
N SER A 147 16.69 -1.69 -4.61
CA SER A 147 16.39 -1.15 -3.29
C SER A 147 14.95 -1.42 -2.82
N ALA A 148 14.02 -1.68 -3.74
CA ALA A 148 12.63 -2.05 -3.42
C ALA A 148 12.43 -3.56 -3.29
N LEU A 149 13.46 -4.36 -3.62
CA LEU A 149 13.38 -5.82 -3.61
C LEU A 149 13.72 -6.40 -2.23
N VAL A 150 12.84 -7.26 -1.76
CA VAL A 150 12.97 -8.01 -0.50
C VAL A 150 12.81 -9.51 -0.72
N SER A 151 13.11 -10.29 0.30
CA SER A 151 12.98 -11.76 0.29
C SER A 151 11.94 -12.22 1.30
N PHE A 152 11.26 -13.34 1.03
CA PHE A 152 10.45 -14.05 2.02
C PHE A 152 11.00 -15.47 2.15
N PRO A 153 11.58 -15.85 3.31
CA PRO A 153 11.84 -15.06 4.52
C PRO A 153 12.88 -13.94 4.32
N GLY A 154 12.87 -12.93 5.21
CA GLY A 154 13.87 -11.85 5.28
C GLY A 154 13.33 -10.42 5.25
N ALA A 155 12.15 -10.19 4.66
CA ALA A 155 11.50 -8.88 4.63
C ALA A 155 10.94 -8.45 5.99
N TYR A 156 10.65 -9.43 6.86
CA TYR A 156 10.13 -9.24 8.20
C TYR A 156 11.13 -9.80 9.22
N THR A 157 11.48 -9.01 10.22
CA THR A 157 12.32 -9.41 11.35
C THR A 157 11.49 -9.86 12.55
N GLY A 158 10.22 -9.46 12.61
CA GLY A 158 9.35 -9.72 13.76
C GLY A 158 9.36 -8.59 14.79
N THR A 159 10.22 -7.60 14.63
CA THR A 159 10.42 -6.49 15.57
C THR A 159 9.92 -5.16 15.04
N GLU A 160 9.41 -5.13 13.81
CA GLU A 160 8.81 -3.94 13.22
C GLU A 160 7.61 -3.47 14.07
N PRO A 161 7.37 -2.16 14.22
CA PRO A 161 6.25 -1.66 15.03
C PRO A 161 4.87 -2.20 14.61
N GLY A 162 4.67 -2.49 13.32
CA GLY A 162 3.44 -3.12 12.80
C GLY A 162 3.44 -4.65 12.85
N ILE A 163 4.42 -5.28 13.51
CA ILE A 163 4.48 -6.74 13.73
C ILE A 163 4.59 -7.02 15.23
N ALA A 164 5.56 -6.39 15.91
CA ALA A 164 5.64 -6.32 17.38
C ALA A 164 4.61 -5.33 17.95
N PHE A 165 3.35 -5.54 17.57
CA PHE A 165 2.28 -4.58 17.74
C PHE A 165 1.36 -4.96 18.91
N ASN A 166 1.11 -4.01 19.80
CA ASN A 166 0.17 -4.17 20.91
C ASN A 166 -1.10 -3.33 20.67
N ILE A 167 -2.15 -3.98 20.19
CA ILE A 167 -3.46 -3.38 19.91
C ILE A 167 -4.12 -2.77 21.16
N ASP A 168 -3.81 -3.29 22.35
CA ASP A 168 -4.39 -2.87 23.62
C ASP A 168 -3.60 -1.75 24.31
N SER A 169 -2.54 -1.25 23.66
CA SER A 169 -1.68 -0.20 24.23
C SER A 169 -2.37 1.16 24.28
N PRO A 170 -2.06 2.03 25.26
CA PRO A 170 -2.54 3.42 25.27
C PRO A 170 -2.18 4.20 23.99
N GLU A 171 -1.09 3.83 23.32
CA GLU A 171 -0.66 4.39 22.04
C GLU A 171 -1.61 3.98 20.92
N ALA A 172 -1.98 2.70 20.83
CA ALA A 172 -2.94 2.19 19.84
C ALA A 172 -4.35 2.77 20.00
N MET A 173 -4.71 3.20 21.22
CA MET A 173 -5.95 3.92 21.50
C MET A 173 -5.98 5.36 20.97
N LYS A 174 -4.84 5.89 20.51
CA LYS A 174 -4.70 7.29 20.08
C LYS A 174 -4.17 7.43 18.66
N ALA A 175 -3.30 6.51 18.24
CA ALA A 175 -2.69 6.55 16.93
C ALA A 175 -3.74 6.36 15.85
N THR A 176 -3.76 7.28 14.88
CA THR A 176 -4.68 7.26 13.72
C THR A 176 -3.98 6.82 12.44
N THR A 177 -2.77 6.28 12.57
CA THR A 177 -1.94 5.76 11.48
C THR A 177 -1.30 4.47 11.95
N TYR A 178 -1.19 3.49 11.05
CA TYR A 178 -0.56 2.21 11.35
C TYR A 178 0.72 2.00 10.52
N PRO A 179 1.85 1.61 11.15
CA PRO A 179 3.10 1.36 10.44
C PRO A 179 3.09 -0.01 9.75
N ILE A 180 2.62 -0.07 8.49
CA ILE A 180 2.57 -1.30 7.69
C ILE A 180 4.00 -1.84 7.46
N PRO A 181 4.27 -3.14 7.70
CA PRO A 181 5.63 -3.70 7.56
C PRO A 181 6.06 -3.89 6.09
N GLY A 182 7.37 -4.11 5.91
CA GLY A 182 7.98 -4.38 4.60
C GLY A 182 8.41 -3.12 3.84
N PRO A 183 8.84 -3.26 2.56
CA PRO A 183 9.33 -2.14 1.76
C PRO A 183 8.19 -1.19 1.38
N ALA A 184 8.52 0.00 0.90
CA ALA A 184 7.54 0.91 0.30
C ALA A 184 6.85 0.26 -0.92
N VAL A 185 5.62 0.70 -1.21
CA VAL A 185 4.93 0.35 -2.46
C VAL A 185 5.72 0.92 -3.65
N TRP A 186 5.98 0.08 -4.63
CA TRP A 186 6.50 0.50 -5.93
C TRP A 186 5.34 1.02 -6.80
N ASP A 187 5.38 2.30 -7.12
CA ASP A 187 4.31 3.02 -7.84
C ASP A 187 4.29 2.75 -9.36
N GLY A 188 5.13 1.84 -9.85
CA GLY A 188 5.30 1.56 -11.28
C GLY A 188 6.34 2.45 -11.96
N THR A 189 6.90 3.44 -11.27
CA THR A 189 7.94 4.31 -11.83
C THR A 189 9.31 3.98 -11.24
N GLY A 190 10.37 4.17 -12.03
CA GLY A 190 11.73 3.85 -11.64
C GLY A 190 12.30 4.84 -10.62
N ASN A 191 11.85 4.72 -9.37
CA ASN A 191 12.61 4.85 -8.11
C ASN A 191 11.60 4.90 -6.94
N ALA A 192 11.63 3.90 -6.04
CA ALA A 192 10.81 3.93 -4.83
C ALA A 192 11.24 5.11 -3.92
N PRO A 193 10.31 5.87 -3.32
CA PRO A 193 10.64 6.82 -2.26
C PRO A 193 11.30 6.08 -1.08
N ALA A 194 12.33 6.68 -0.48
CA ALA A 194 12.90 6.18 0.76
C ALA A 194 11.83 6.17 1.87
N PRO A 195 11.88 5.22 2.83
CA PRO A 195 11.03 5.27 4.01
C PRO A 195 11.20 6.62 4.72
N ALA A 196 10.10 7.26 5.08
CA ALA A 196 10.13 8.45 5.92
C ALA A 196 10.69 8.07 7.31
N SER A 197 11.99 8.25 7.50
CA SER A 197 12.62 8.20 8.82
C SER A 197 12.38 9.55 9.49
N SER A 198 11.72 9.52 10.64
CA SER A 198 11.57 10.69 11.52
C SER A 198 12.94 11.11 12.04
N ALA A 199 13.51 12.15 11.45
CA ALA A 199 14.65 12.86 12.01
C ALA A 199 14.12 14.01 12.88
N ALA A 200 14.62 14.07 14.12
CA ALA A 200 14.37 15.15 15.08
C ALA A 200 14.76 16.53 14.51
N PRO A 201 14.10 17.62 14.91
CA PRO A 201 14.36 18.94 14.36
C PRO A 201 15.71 19.47 14.86
N THR A 202 16.69 19.58 13.97
CA THR A 202 17.89 20.38 14.21
C THR A 202 17.61 21.84 13.88
N ALA A 203 17.79 22.72 14.87
CA ALA A 203 17.62 24.16 14.76
C ALA A 203 18.55 24.77 13.71
N GLN A 204 17.99 25.52 12.77
CA GLN A 204 18.73 26.31 11.79
C GLN A 204 19.05 27.71 12.36
N PRO A 205 20.28 28.24 12.19
CA PRO A 205 20.62 29.59 12.60
C PRO A 205 19.92 30.64 11.72
N ALA A 206 19.41 31.70 12.35
CA ALA A 206 18.83 32.85 11.68
C ALA A 206 19.91 33.66 10.93
N THR A 207 19.66 33.95 9.65
CA THR A 207 20.42 34.93 8.87
C THR A 207 19.68 36.28 8.84
N PRO A 208 20.40 37.41 8.95
CA PRO A 208 19.79 38.73 9.13
C PRO A 208 19.28 39.33 7.82
N THR A 209 18.16 40.06 7.93
CA THR A 209 17.49 40.81 6.88
C THR A 209 18.20 42.13 6.59
N THR A 210 18.56 42.39 5.34
CA THR A 210 18.87 43.74 4.84
C THR A 210 17.85 44.13 3.77
N LEU A 211 17.14 45.23 4.04
CA LEU A 211 16.18 45.87 3.14
C LEU A 211 16.93 46.61 2.02
N ILE A 212 16.60 46.30 0.77
CA ILE A 212 16.89 47.16 -0.38
C ILE A 212 15.62 47.36 -1.20
N THR A 213 15.20 48.62 -1.29
CA THR A 213 14.13 49.12 -2.15
C THR A 213 14.56 49.09 -3.62
N SER A 214 13.77 48.43 -4.45
CA SER A 214 13.87 48.48 -5.91
C SER A 214 12.45 48.53 -6.50
N THR A 215 12.20 49.57 -7.29
CA THR A 215 10.97 49.81 -8.03
C THR A 215 10.92 48.92 -9.28
N ALA A 216 9.92 48.04 -9.37
CA ALA A 216 9.65 47.23 -10.56
C ALA A 216 8.18 47.35 -10.99
N ALA A 217 7.99 47.40 -12.29
CA ALA A 217 6.74 47.69 -12.99
C ALA A 217 5.67 46.62 -12.83
N ALA A 218 4.42 47.03 -13.04
CA ALA A 218 3.19 46.25 -12.89
C ALA A 218 3.11 45.05 -13.86
N PRO A 219 2.73 43.85 -13.38
CA PRO A 219 2.21 42.79 -14.24
C PRO A 219 0.67 42.75 -14.21
N THR A 220 0.12 42.44 -15.37
CA THR A 220 -1.29 42.21 -15.67
C THR A 220 -1.86 40.97 -14.97
N ALA A 221 -3.12 41.07 -14.57
CA ALA A 221 -3.89 40.00 -13.95
C ALA A 221 -4.03 38.78 -14.87
N SER A 222 -3.72 37.59 -14.34
CA SER A 222 -4.12 36.29 -14.91
C SER A 222 -4.41 35.31 -13.76
N ALA A 223 -5.35 34.41 -14.00
CA ALA A 223 -6.27 33.80 -13.04
C ALA A 223 -5.63 32.93 -11.94
N ALA A 224 -6.31 32.88 -10.78
CA ALA A 224 -6.02 31.99 -9.66
C ALA A 224 -6.12 30.51 -10.06
N PRO A 225 -5.31 29.60 -9.48
CA PRO A 225 -5.47 28.17 -9.69
C PRO A 225 -6.81 27.73 -9.08
N ILE A 226 -7.70 27.25 -9.94
CA ILE A 226 -8.93 26.58 -9.52
C ILE A 226 -8.56 25.29 -8.80
N CYS A 227 -8.91 25.20 -7.52
CA CYS A 227 -8.76 24.01 -6.69
C CYS A 227 -9.85 23.01 -7.13
N GLU A 228 -9.56 22.13 -8.09
CA GLU A 228 -10.49 21.16 -8.67
C GLU A 228 -10.16 19.73 -8.19
N VAL A 229 -11.17 19.00 -7.72
CA VAL A 229 -11.07 17.63 -7.18
C VAL A 229 -11.47 16.62 -8.24
N ALA A 230 -10.61 15.64 -8.50
CA ALA A 230 -10.90 14.57 -9.45
C ALA A 230 -12.17 13.78 -9.08
N LYS A 231 -12.86 13.24 -10.08
CA LYS A 231 -13.99 12.33 -9.86
C LYS A 231 -13.55 11.15 -8.98
N TYR A 232 -14.36 10.84 -7.97
CA TYR A 232 -14.14 9.87 -6.89
C TYR A 232 -13.12 10.26 -5.81
N ALA A 233 -12.54 11.46 -5.86
CA ALA A 233 -11.73 11.97 -4.75
C ALA A 233 -12.59 12.68 -3.70
N GLN A 234 -12.03 12.81 -2.49
CA GLN A 234 -12.69 13.48 -1.38
C GLN A 234 -12.79 14.99 -1.64
N CYS A 235 -13.98 15.54 -1.48
CA CYS A 235 -14.32 16.95 -1.70
C CYS A 235 -14.96 17.61 -0.48
N GLY A 236 -15.02 16.90 0.66
CA GLY A 236 -15.64 17.42 1.88
C GLY A 236 -15.61 16.44 3.05
N GLY A 237 -16.17 16.90 4.17
CA GLY A 237 -16.17 16.22 5.47
C GLY A 237 -15.85 17.21 6.59
N MET A 238 -16.35 16.99 7.81
CA MET A 238 -16.22 17.91 8.95
C MET A 238 -14.78 18.38 9.26
N THR A 239 -13.76 17.61 8.89
CA THR A 239 -12.34 17.94 9.14
C THR A 239 -11.53 18.14 7.85
N TYR A 240 -12.20 18.17 6.69
CA TYR A 240 -11.55 18.27 5.39
C TYR A 240 -11.22 19.74 5.05
N SER A 241 -9.94 20.03 4.80
CA SER A 241 -9.42 21.36 4.47
C SER A 241 -8.96 21.51 3.01
N GLY A 242 -9.19 20.49 2.18
CA GLY A 242 -8.80 20.48 0.78
C GLY A 242 -9.81 21.17 -0.16
N CYS A 243 -9.61 21.01 -1.46
CA CYS A 243 -10.50 21.55 -2.49
C CYS A 243 -11.91 20.95 -2.38
N THR A 244 -12.96 21.76 -2.55
CA THR A 244 -14.35 21.27 -2.49
C THR A 244 -15.05 21.25 -3.86
N ASN A 245 -14.44 21.87 -4.87
CA ASN A 245 -15.02 21.93 -6.22
C ASN A 245 -14.65 20.67 -6.99
N CYS A 246 -15.65 19.86 -7.33
CA CYS A 246 -15.45 18.66 -8.13
C CYS A 246 -15.19 18.96 -9.59
N ALA A 247 -14.49 18.04 -10.24
CA ALA A 247 -14.19 18.15 -11.65
C ALA A 247 -15.45 18.23 -12.50
N SER A 248 -15.38 18.95 -13.62
CA SER A 248 -16.53 19.15 -14.52
C SER A 248 -17.23 17.81 -14.83
N GLY A 249 -18.55 17.77 -14.63
CA GLY A 249 -19.37 16.56 -14.78
C GLY A 249 -19.45 15.65 -13.54
N SER A 250 -18.98 16.12 -12.38
CA SER A 250 -19.19 15.46 -11.08
C SER A 250 -19.63 16.46 -10.01
N THR A 251 -20.33 15.96 -8.97
CA THR A 251 -20.83 16.78 -7.86
C THR A 251 -20.32 16.23 -6.54
N CYS A 252 -19.97 17.11 -5.60
CA CYS A 252 -19.56 16.69 -4.27
C CYS A 252 -20.77 16.16 -3.51
N LYS A 253 -20.81 14.84 -3.24
CA LYS A 253 -21.86 14.21 -2.46
C LYS A 253 -21.35 13.79 -1.10
N ALA A 254 -22.05 14.23 -0.06
CA ALA A 254 -21.81 13.78 1.31
C ALA A 254 -22.09 12.28 1.42
N ASN A 255 -21.17 11.56 2.07
CA ASN A 255 -21.25 10.15 2.39
C ASN A 255 -20.88 9.98 3.89
N GLY A 256 -21.69 10.62 4.73
CA GLY A 256 -21.46 10.77 6.15
C GLY A 256 -20.87 12.13 6.54
N ASP A 257 -20.85 12.42 7.83
CA ASP A 257 -20.47 13.73 8.35
C ASP A 257 -18.99 14.06 8.10
N TYR A 258 -18.13 13.03 8.05
CA TYR A 258 -16.68 13.18 7.93
C TYR A 258 -16.15 12.98 6.51
N TYR A 259 -16.99 12.65 5.53
CA TYR A 259 -16.53 12.33 4.18
C TYR A 259 -17.55 12.70 3.10
N SER A 260 -17.11 13.44 2.10
CA SER A 260 -17.85 13.72 0.86
C SER A 260 -16.98 13.39 -0.33
N GLN A 261 -17.56 12.86 -1.40
CA GLN A 261 -16.85 12.41 -2.59
C GLN A 261 -17.43 13.02 -3.86
N CYS A 262 -16.58 13.35 -4.83
CA CYS A 262 -17.02 13.73 -6.17
C CYS A 262 -17.59 12.52 -6.93
N VAL A 263 -18.86 12.57 -7.32
CA VAL A 263 -19.53 11.49 -8.10
C VAL A 263 -20.30 12.02 -9.30
#